data_AF-A0A8S0GVV5-F1
#
_entry.id   AF-A0A8S0GVV5-F1
#
_cell.length_a   1.000
_cell.length_b   1.000
_cell.length_c   1.000
_cell.angle_alpha   90.00
_cell.angle_beta   90.00
_cell.angle_gamma   90.00
#
_symmetry.space_group_name_H-M   'P 1'
#
loop_
_entity.id
_entity.type
_entity.pdbx_description
1 polymer ?
#
loop_
_entity_poly.entity_id
_entity_poly.type
_entity_poly.pdbx_seq_one_letter_code
_entity_poly.pdbx_strand_id
1 'polypeptide(L)'
;MDYAHALTTPTPFDAPLFEVSEGLIGELERSDALLIATPMHNFTLPAALKLWIDYVLRIHRTFSSGPEGKVGLLKDRPVHVLVSSGGYHQGERARQPDFLTPYLRQVLNTLGLFDLQFTYLQGLVFGDEAVRATLDEARSALSLQPLFNPLVCA
;
A
#
# COMPACT_ATOMS: atom_id res chain seq x y z
N MET A 1 -4.39 26.75 -10.29
CA MET A 1 -3.40 26.07 -9.42
C MET A 1 -3.87 24.64 -9.26
N ASP A 2 -3.01 23.65 -9.48
CA ASP A 2 -3.36 22.23 -9.36
C ASP A 2 -2.88 21.66 -8.00
N TYR A 3 -3.24 20.40 -7.72
CA TYR A 3 -2.88 19.72 -6.48
C TYR A 3 -1.35 19.66 -6.28
N ALA A 4 -0.59 19.39 -7.34
CA ALA A 4 0.86 19.27 -7.28
C ALA A 4 1.53 20.59 -6.85
N HIS A 5 1.06 21.71 -7.39
CA HIS A 5 1.53 23.04 -6.98
C HIS A 5 1.06 23.40 -5.56
N ALA A 6 -0.15 23.01 -5.18
CA ALA A 6 -0.67 23.27 -3.83
C ALA A 6 0.18 22.61 -2.74
N LEU A 7 0.70 21.40 -2.99
CA LEU A 7 1.56 20.65 -2.06
C LEU A 7 2.91 21.32 -1.75
N THR A 8 3.43 22.14 -2.66
CA THR A 8 4.77 22.74 -2.56
C THR A 8 4.73 24.23 -2.25
N THR A 9 3.55 24.76 -1.92
CA THR A 9 3.33 26.17 -1.62
C THR A 9 2.58 26.35 -0.29
N PRO A 10 2.55 27.58 0.28
CA PRO A 10 1.80 27.90 1.50
C PRO A 10 0.27 27.89 1.32
N THR A 11 -0.27 26.90 0.59
CA THR A 11 -1.70 26.76 0.34
C THR A 11 -2.40 26.39 1.65
N PRO A 12 -3.49 27.08 2.04
CA PRO A 12 -4.29 26.71 3.21
C PRO A 12 -4.73 25.25 3.17
N PHE A 13 -4.72 24.57 4.32
CA PHE A 13 -5.03 23.15 4.40
C PHE A 13 -6.49 22.81 4.05
N ASP A 14 -7.38 23.80 4.10
CA ASP A 14 -8.80 23.73 3.76
C ASP A 14 -9.10 24.18 2.32
N ALA A 15 -8.06 24.44 1.52
CA ALA A 15 -8.24 24.81 0.12
C ALA A 15 -9.01 23.71 -0.66
N PRO A 16 -9.93 24.07 -1.57
CA PRO A 16 -10.69 23.09 -2.36
C PRO A 16 -9.82 22.10 -3.15
N LEU A 17 -8.57 22.47 -3.47
CA LEU A 17 -7.60 21.60 -4.13
C LEU A 17 -7.26 20.34 -3.31
N PHE A 18 -7.46 20.38 -1.99
CA PHE A 18 -7.21 19.26 -1.08
C PHE A 18 -8.45 18.42 -0.79
N GLU A 19 -9.61 18.72 -1.37
CA GLU A 19 -10.87 18.01 -1.06
C GLU A 19 -10.76 16.50 -1.29
N VAL A 20 -10.21 16.07 -2.42
CA VAL A 20 -9.97 14.65 -2.72
C VAL A 20 -8.99 14.02 -1.72
N SER A 21 -7.91 14.74 -1.39
CA SER A 21 -6.91 14.29 -0.41
C SER A 21 -7.55 14.12 0.98
N GLU A 22 -8.35 15.08 1.44
CA GLU A 22 -9.07 15.00 2.72
C GLU A 22 -10.07 13.86 2.76
N GLY A 23 -10.80 13.61 1.66
CA GLY A 23 -11.70 12.47 1.55
C GLY A 23 -10.97 11.15 1.77
N LEU A 24 -9.88 10.92 1.04
CA LEU A 24 -9.08 9.71 1.10
C LEU A 24 -8.35 9.53 2.45
N ILE A 25 -7.83 10.61 3.03
CA ILE A 25 -7.22 10.58 4.36
C ILE A 25 -8.29 10.24 5.41
N GLY A 26 -9.48 10.85 5.31
CA GLY A 26 -10.58 10.54 6.22
C GLY A 26 -11.05 9.09 6.12
N GLU A 27 -11.07 8.50 4.92
CA GLU A 27 -11.36 7.07 4.74
C GLU A 27 -10.33 6.19 5.48
N LEU A 28 -9.04 6.50 5.37
CA LEU A 28 -7.98 5.80 6.11
C LEU A 28 -8.14 5.94 7.62
N GLU A 29 -8.45 7.14 8.12
CA GLU A 29 -8.63 7.42 9.55
C GLU A 29 -9.80 6.63 10.15
N ARG A 30 -10.88 6.44 9.38
CA ARG A 30 -12.07 5.68 9.80
C ARG A 30 -11.94 4.17 9.64
N SER A 31 -10.90 3.69 8.97
CA SER A 31 -10.73 2.27 8.68
C SER A 31 -10.05 1.53 9.82
N ASP A 32 -10.58 0.37 10.18
CA ASP A 32 -9.99 -0.53 11.17
C ASP A 32 -8.78 -1.30 10.64
N ALA A 33 -8.69 -1.46 9.31
CA ALA A 33 -7.58 -2.10 8.61
C ALA A 33 -7.45 -1.55 7.18
N LEU A 34 -6.29 -1.77 6.55
CA LEU A 34 -6.02 -1.38 5.16
C LEU A 34 -5.61 -2.60 4.33
N LEU A 35 -6.34 -2.87 3.25
CA LEU A 35 -5.98 -3.88 2.25
C LEU A 35 -5.55 -3.19 0.96
N ILE A 36 -4.33 -3.44 0.51
CA ILE A 36 -3.82 -2.97 -0.79
C ILE A 36 -3.61 -4.20 -1.69
N ALA A 37 -4.48 -4.39 -2.67
CA ALA A 37 -4.27 -5.37 -3.73
C ALA A 37 -3.73 -4.67 -4.98
N THR A 38 -2.51 -5.02 -5.40
CA THR A 38 -1.83 -4.34 -6.50
C THR A 38 -1.01 -5.31 -7.35
N PRO A 39 -1.02 -5.18 -8.69
CA PRO A 39 0.01 -5.80 -9.50
C PRO A 39 1.35 -5.06 -9.33
N MET A 40 2.44 -5.74 -9.67
CA MET A 40 3.72 -5.12 -9.94
C MET A 40 3.79 -4.73 -11.42
N HIS A 41 3.98 -3.44 -11.68
CA HIS A 41 4.23 -2.90 -13.02
C HIS A 41 5.65 -2.38 -13.08
N ASN A 42 6.45 -2.87 -14.03
CA ASN A 42 7.82 -2.39 -14.27
C ASN A 42 8.65 -2.29 -12.97
N PHE A 43 8.73 -3.39 -12.23
CA PHE A 43 9.49 -3.53 -10.97
C PHE A 43 8.94 -2.76 -9.76
N THR A 44 7.85 -2.01 -9.91
CA THR A 44 7.26 -1.17 -8.86
C THR A 44 5.72 -1.18 -8.91
N LEU A 45 5.08 -0.23 -8.24
CA LEU A 45 3.63 -0.08 -8.21
C LEU A 45 3.03 0.60 -9.47
N PRO A 46 1.74 0.38 -9.75
CA PRO A 46 1.01 1.10 -10.80
C PRO A 46 0.90 2.60 -10.51
N ALA A 47 0.85 3.41 -11.56
CA ALA A 47 0.73 4.88 -11.44
C ALA A 47 -0.50 5.32 -10.62
N ALA A 48 -1.62 4.60 -10.72
CA ALA A 48 -2.82 4.89 -9.94
C ALA A 48 -2.60 4.72 -8.42
N LEU A 49 -1.88 3.67 -8.00
CA LEU A 49 -1.54 3.49 -6.58
C LEU A 49 -0.58 4.60 -6.11
N LYS A 50 0.34 5.04 -6.99
CA LYS A 50 1.25 6.15 -6.68
C LYS A 50 0.48 7.46 -6.48
N LEU A 51 -0.51 7.72 -7.32
CA LEU A 51 -1.37 8.88 -7.19
C LEU A 51 -2.18 8.85 -5.88
N TRP A 52 -2.73 7.69 -5.52
CA TRP A 52 -3.38 7.52 -4.22
C TRP A 52 -2.43 7.80 -3.05
N ILE A 53 -1.19 7.29 -3.11
CA ILE A 53 -0.14 7.58 -2.13
C ILE A 53 0.12 9.09 -2.02
N ASP A 54 0.19 9.80 -3.15
CA ASP A 54 0.40 11.25 -3.20
C ASP A 54 -0.76 12.02 -2.55
N TYR A 55 -1.98 11.48 -2.56
CA TYR A 55 -3.12 12.06 -1.87
C TYR A 55 -3.09 11.84 -0.37
N VAL A 56 -2.61 10.69 0.11
CA VAL A 56 -2.69 10.35 1.54
C VAL A 56 -1.42 10.66 2.32
N LEU A 57 -0.26 10.83 1.66
CA LEU A 57 1.03 11.14 2.28
C LEU A 57 1.29 12.65 2.28
N ARG A 58 0.65 13.39 3.19
CA ARG A 58 0.67 14.86 3.22
C ARG A 58 1.30 15.40 4.50
N ILE A 59 2.30 16.26 4.34
CA ILE A 59 3.00 16.90 5.46
C ILE A 59 2.02 17.76 6.26
N HIS A 60 2.17 17.76 7.58
CA HIS A 60 1.29 18.42 8.55
C HIS A 60 -0.16 17.90 8.58
N ARG A 61 -0.50 16.82 7.85
CA ARG A 61 -1.81 16.15 7.94
C ARG A 61 -1.70 14.68 8.33
N THR A 62 -0.86 13.89 7.66
CA THR A 62 -0.67 12.46 7.93
C THR A 62 0.75 12.09 8.35
N PHE A 63 1.71 12.99 8.12
CA PHE A 63 3.04 12.94 8.72
C PHE A 63 3.55 14.34 9.05
N SER A 64 4.54 14.45 9.92
CA SER A 64 5.28 15.68 10.23
C SER A 64 6.79 15.44 10.15
N SER A 65 7.57 16.51 10.27
CA SER A 65 9.03 16.44 10.40
C SER A 65 9.42 16.54 11.88
N GLY A 66 10.30 15.66 12.34
CA GLY A 66 10.93 15.69 13.65
C GLY A 66 12.47 15.61 13.55
N PRO A 67 13.19 15.68 14.69
CA PRO A 67 14.66 15.66 14.71
C PRO A 67 15.27 14.41 14.06
N GLU A 68 14.61 13.26 14.22
CA GLU A 68 15.05 11.95 13.70
C GLU A 68 14.48 11.62 12.31
N GLY A 69 13.80 12.58 11.67
CA GLY A 69 13.17 12.40 10.35
C GLY A 69 11.65 12.51 10.40
N LYS A 70 10.95 11.84 9.47
CA LYS A 70 9.50 11.94 9.34
C LYS A 70 8.79 11.14 10.45
N VAL A 71 7.75 11.73 11.02
CA VAL A 71 6.92 11.13 12.07
C VAL A 71 5.50 10.96 11.55
N GLY A 72 4.98 9.74 11.55
CA GLY A 72 3.60 9.45 11.17
C GLY A 72 2.59 9.99 12.18
N LEU A 73 1.44 10.45 11.69
CA LEU A 73 0.37 11.04 12.51
C LEU A 73 -0.89 10.16 12.56
N LEU A 74 -0.99 9.15 11.69
CA LEU A 74 -2.11 8.22 11.74
C LEU A 74 -1.95 7.25 12.90
N LYS A 75 -3.07 6.86 13.51
CA LYS A 75 -3.11 5.69 14.39
C LYS A 75 -2.73 4.45 13.59
N ASP A 76 -1.85 3.62 14.14
CA ASP A 76 -1.47 2.34 13.55
C ASP A 76 -2.68 1.40 13.44
N ARG A 77 -2.65 0.53 12.43
CA ARG A 77 -3.70 -0.45 12.13
C ARG A 77 -3.13 -1.59 11.29
N PRO A 78 -3.75 -2.78 11.29
CA PRO A 78 -3.35 -3.85 10.40
C PRO A 78 -3.38 -3.42 8.94
N VAL A 79 -2.28 -3.61 8.22
CA VAL A 79 -2.18 -3.37 6.79
C VAL A 79 -1.71 -4.64 6.09
N HIS A 80 -2.47 -5.06 5.08
CA HIS A 80 -2.12 -6.19 4.26
C HIS A 80 -1.95 -5.78 2.81
N VAL A 81 -0.83 -6.18 2.20
CA VAL A 81 -0.51 -5.88 0.80
C VAL A 81 -0.43 -7.17 0.00
N LEU A 82 -1.37 -7.35 -0.93
CA LEU A 82 -1.36 -8.44 -1.91
C LEU A 82 -0.68 -7.93 -3.18
N VAL A 83 0.45 -8.54 -3.54
CA VAL A 83 1.25 -8.15 -4.70
C VAL A 83 1.19 -9.25 -5.74
N SER A 84 0.61 -8.99 -6.91
CA SER A 84 0.63 -9.93 -8.03
C SER A 84 1.73 -9.59 -9.04
N SER A 85 2.40 -10.59 -9.61
CA SER A 85 3.45 -10.36 -10.61
C SER A 85 3.53 -11.49 -11.62
N GLY A 86 3.92 -11.13 -12.85
CA GLY A 86 4.24 -12.13 -13.85
C GLY A 86 5.52 -12.89 -13.50
N GLY A 87 6.58 -12.18 -13.12
CA GLY A 87 7.86 -12.77 -12.71
C GLY A 87 7.91 -13.14 -11.22
N TYR A 88 9.03 -13.75 -10.82
CA TYR A 88 9.42 -13.95 -9.42
C TYR A 88 10.38 -12.83 -8.98
N HIS A 89 10.09 -12.24 -7.83
CA HIS A 89 10.81 -11.13 -7.19
C HIS A 89 11.27 -11.47 -5.76
N GLN A 90 10.71 -12.53 -5.17
CA GLN A 90 11.03 -13.05 -3.84
C GLN A 90 11.50 -14.52 -3.92
N GLY A 91 12.37 -14.92 -2.99
CA GLY A 91 12.88 -16.29 -2.86
C GLY A 91 13.91 -16.70 -3.93
N GLU A 92 14.28 -17.99 -3.95
CA GLU A 92 15.37 -18.53 -4.79
C GLU A 92 15.14 -18.37 -6.31
N ARG A 93 13.87 -18.28 -6.73
CA ARG A 93 13.49 -18.10 -8.13
C ARG A 93 13.49 -16.64 -8.57
N ALA A 94 13.75 -15.70 -7.67
CA ALA A 94 13.77 -14.28 -7.97
C ALA A 94 14.87 -13.95 -8.98
N ARG A 95 14.48 -13.35 -10.11
CA ARG A 95 15.41 -12.93 -11.18
C ARG A 95 15.27 -11.46 -11.55
N GLN A 96 14.43 -10.74 -10.82
CA GLN A 96 14.11 -9.34 -11.06
C GLN A 96 14.15 -8.60 -9.72
N PRO A 97 14.55 -7.31 -9.72
CA PRO A 97 14.53 -6.52 -8.51
C PRO A 97 13.09 -6.29 -8.02
N ASP A 98 12.97 -6.01 -6.72
CA ASP A 98 11.74 -5.56 -6.08
C ASP A 98 11.92 -4.14 -5.54
N PHE A 99 11.35 -3.16 -6.25
CA PHE A 99 11.27 -1.78 -5.77
C PHE A 99 9.90 -1.44 -5.18
N LEU A 100 8.92 -2.34 -5.29
CA LEU A 100 7.55 -2.13 -4.79
C LEU A 100 7.52 -2.26 -3.28
N THR A 101 8.00 -3.40 -2.76
CA THR A 101 7.92 -3.74 -1.34
C THR A 101 8.65 -2.74 -0.45
N PRO A 102 9.94 -2.41 -0.68
CA PRO A 102 10.64 -1.44 0.16
C PRO A 102 10.02 -0.04 0.08
N TYR A 103 9.54 0.37 -1.10
CA TYR A 103 8.88 1.66 -1.27
C TYR A 103 7.56 1.73 -0.48
N LEU A 104 6.67 0.74 -0.63
CA LEU A 104 5.41 0.70 0.11
C LEU A 104 5.64 0.65 1.62
N ARG A 105 6.61 -0.15 2.09
CA ARG A 105 6.98 -0.18 3.51
C ARG A 105 7.42 1.19 4.00
N GLN A 106 8.28 1.88 3.26
CA GLN A 106 8.75 3.22 3.61
C GLN A 106 7.59 4.21 3.69
N VAL A 107 6.72 4.23 2.69
CA VAL A 107 5.57 5.14 2.61
C VAL A 107 4.57 4.89 3.74
N LEU A 108 4.20 3.63 3.97
CA LEU A 108 3.22 3.25 5.00
C LEU A 108 3.77 3.53 6.41
N ASN A 109 5.04 3.20 6.67
CA ASN A 109 5.69 3.57 7.93
C ASN A 109 5.72 5.10 8.12
N THR A 110 5.92 5.87 7.05
CA THR A 110 5.90 7.34 7.12
C THR A 110 4.53 7.88 7.50
N LEU A 111 3.44 7.19 7.13
CA LEU A 111 2.07 7.53 7.56
C LEU A 111 1.82 7.18 9.04
N GLY A 112 2.65 6.34 9.65
CA GLY A 112 2.46 5.79 11.00
C GLY A 112 1.83 4.40 11.01
N LEU A 113 1.86 3.68 9.89
CA LEU A 113 1.32 2.33 9.75
C LEU A 113 2.46 1.32 9.75
N PHE A 114 2.57 0.53 10.81
CA PHE A 114 3.73 -0.31 11.09
C PHE A 114 3.41 -1.80 11.05
N ASP A 115 2.16 -2.19 11.34
CA ASP A 115 1.70 -3.57 11.22
C ASP A 115 1.47 -3.94 9.75
N LEU A 116 2.55 -4.22 9.03
CA LEU A 116 2.55 -4.45 7.59
C LEU A 116 2.83 -5.92 7.24
N GLN A 117 1.86 -6.57 6.61
CA GLN A 117 1.97 -7.92 6.06
C GLN A 117 1.93 -7.89 4.52
N PHE A 118 2.73 -8.75 3.88
CA PHE A 118 2.80 -8.85 2.42
C PHE A 118 2.55 -10.29 1.99
N THR A 119 1.75 -10.48 0.94
CA THR A 119 1.57 -11.76 0.25
C THR A 119 1.84 -11.58 -1.23
N TYR A 120 2.70 -12.43 -1.79
CA TYR A 120 3.15 -12.32 -3.17
C TYR A 120 2.57 -13.43 -4.03
N LEU A 121 1.77 -13.06 -5.03
CA LEU A 121 1.24 -13.93 -6.06
C LEU A 121 2.12 -13.83 -7.31
N GLN A 122 3.17 -14.65 -7.36
CA GLN A 122 4.25 -14.53 -8.34
C GLN A 122 4.19 -15.64 -9.39
N GLY A 123 4.77 -15.40 -10.56
CA GLY A 123 4.83 -16.42 -11.62
C GLY A 123 3.53 -16.57 -12.40
N LEU A 124 2.65 -15.57 -12.39
CA LEU A 124 1.30 -15.69 -12.96
C LEU A 124 1.28 -15.78 -14.49
N VAL A 125 2.41 -15.52 -15.17
CA VAL A 125 2.53 -15.69 -16.63
C VAL A 125 2.90 -17.11 -17.05
N PHE A 126 3.14 -18.03 -16.11
CA PHE A 126 3.54 -19.41 -16.40
C PHE A 126 2.36 -20.38 -16.64
N GLY A 127 1.16 -19.86 -16.90
CA GLY A 127 -0.03 -20.63 -17.28
C GLY A 127 -1.02 -20.90 -16.14
N ASP A 128 -2.19 -21.42 -16.51
CA ASP A 128 -3.35 -21.55 -15.61
C ASP A 128 -3.08 -22.40 -14.37
N GLU A 129 -2.27 -23.45 -14.50
CA GLU A 129 -1.90 -24.29 -13.36
C GLU A 129 -1.05 -23.52 -12.33
N ALA A 130 -0.10 -22.72 -12.79
CA ALA A 130 0.71 -21.87 -11.92
C ALA A 130 -0.17 -20.82 -11.22
N VAL A 131 -1.09 -20.19 -11.95
CA VAL A 131 -2.06 -19.24 -11.40
C VAL A 131 -2.91 -19.90 -10.31
N ARG A 132 -3.48 -21.08 -10.59
CA ARG A 132 -4.30 -21.82 -9.63
C ARG A 132 -3.50 -22.18 -8.37
N ALA A 133 -2.32 -22.77 -8.53
CA ALA A 133 -1.48 -23.16 -7.39
C ALA A 133 -1.12 -21.96 -6.50
N THR A 134 -0.73 -20.83 -7.10
CA THR A 134 -0.42 -19.60 -6.36
C THR A 134 -1.64 -19.03 -5.64
N LEU A 135 -2.82 -19.08 -6.24
CA LEU A 135 -4.05 -18.63 -5.59
C LEU A 135 -4.44 -19.53 -4.42
N ASP A 136 -4.33 -20.85 -4.57
CA ASP A 136 -4.66 -21.82 -3.51
C ASP A 136 -3.71 -21.68 -2.30
N GLU A 137 -2.41 -21.49 -2.56
CA GLU A 137 -1.41 -21.19 -1.54
C GLU A 137 -1.74 -19.87 -0.81
N ALA A 138 -2.02 -18.80 -1.56
CA ALA A 138 -2.37 -17.51 -0.97
C ALA A 138 -3.65 -17.59 -0.13
N ARG A 139 -4.70 -18.26 -0.61
CA ARG A 139 -5.95 -18.47 0.15
C ARG A 139 -5.69 -19.23 1.45
N SER A 140 -4.87 -20.27 1.40
CA SER A 140 -4.49 -21.07 2.57
C SER A 140 -3.70 -20.26 3.59
N ALA A 141 -2.79 -19.38 3.13
CA ALA A 141 -2.02 -18.52 4.01
C ALA A 141 -2.88 -17.41 4.64
N LEU A 142 -3.77 -16.80 3.86
CA LEU A 142 -4.64 -15.71 4.31
C LEU A 142 -5.70 -16.19 5.31
N SER A 143 -6.22 -17.42 5.17
CA SER A 143 -7.22 -17.95 6.09
C SER A 143 -6.72 -18.11 7.53
N LEU A 144 -5.41 -18.18 7.73
CA LEU A 144 -4.78 -18.24 9.04
C LEU A 144 -4.64 -16.86 9.71
N GLN A 145 -4.88 -15.77 8.97
CA GLN A 145 -4.69 -14.43 9.50
C GLN A 145 -5.96 -13.91 10.18
N PRO A 146 -5.84 -13.30 11.37
CA PRO A 146 -6.99 -12.75 12.10
C PRO A 146 -7.82 -11.76 11.28
N LEU A 147 -7.18 -10.99 10.39
CA LEU A 147 -7.83 -10.02 9.51
C LEU A 147 -8.83 -10.66 8.54
N PHE A 148 -8.55 -11.87 8.04
CA PHE A 148 -9.36 -12.55 7.03
C PHE A 148 -10.19 -13.71 7.60
N ASN A 149 -9.97 -14.10 8.87
CA ASN A 149 -10.75 -15.13 9.56
C ASN A 149 -12.28 -14.89 9.51
N PRO A 150 -12.82 -13.65 9.63
CA PRO A 150 -14.26 -13.42 9.52
C PRO A 150 -14.84 -13.65 8.11
N LEU A 151 -13.99 -13.66 7.07
CA LEU A 151 -14.40 -13.70 5.66
C LEU A 151 -14.37 -15.12 5.05
N VAL A 152 -13.81 -16.11 5.77
CA VAL A 152 -13.67 -17.50 5.29
C VAL A 152 -14.88 -18.37 5.71
N CYS A 153 -15.71 -17.89 6.64
CA CYS A 153 -16.88 -18.59 7.17
C CYS A 153 -18.23 -17.98 6.76
N ALA A 154 -18.26 -17.14 5.71
CA ALA A 154 -19.49 -16.55 5.15
C ALA A 154 -19.84 -17.15 3.79
#